data_AF-A0A9X0D386-F1
#
_entry.id   AF-A0A9X0D386-F1
#
_cell.length_a   1.000
_cell.length_b   1.000
_cell.length_c   1.000
_cell.angle_alpha   90.00
_cell.angle_beta   90.00
_cell.angle_gamma   90.00
#
_symmetry.space_group_name_H-M   'P 1'
#
loop_
_entity.id
_entity.type
_entity.pdbx_description
1 polymer ?
#
loop_
_entity_poly.entity_id
_entity_poly.type
_entity_poly.pdbx_seq_one_letter_code
_entity_poly.pdbx_strand_id
1 'polypeptide(L)'
;MRYYCSKTCGECVVAPPTIPPTTVPRTEQPIDQVDVECGKKAVGTRIVGGTNAKPGAWPWQITMDYTDHDAPHWCGGSIVTPYWIVYCSSLLWLWR
;
A
#
# COMPACT_ATOMS: atom_id res chain seq x y z
N MET A 1 -24.71 -2.36 -4.94
CA MET A 1 -24.09 -1.18 -5.57
C MET A 1 -22.58 -1.32 -5.40
N ARG A 2 -21.78 -1.37 -6.47
CA ARG A 2 -20.31 -1.37 -6.37
C ARG A 2 -19.84 0.08 -6.46
N TYR A 3 -19.12 0.56 -5.44
CA TYR A 3 -18.53 1.90 -5.45
C TYR A 3 -17.06 1.76 -5.81
N TYR A 4 -16.67 2.33 -6.95
CA TYR A 4 -15.29 2.37 -7.40
C TYR A 4 -14.69 3.71 -6.99
N CYS A 5 -13.57 3.69 -6.27
CA CYS A 5 -12.75 4.89 -6.10
C CYS A 5 -11.90 5.10 -7.36
N SER A 6 -11.63 6.35 -7.71
CA SER A 6 -10.62 6.68 -8.72
C SER A 6 -9.28 6.03 -8.33
N LYS A 7 -8.64 5.32 -9.26
CA LYS A 7 -7.30 4.77 -9.00
C LYS A 7 -6.34 5.93 -8.72
N THR A 8 -5.69 5.91 -7.58
CA THR A 8 -4.64 6.88 -7.21
C THR A 8 -3.24 6.38 -7.56
N CYS A 9 -3.14 5.40 -8.47
CA CYS A 9 -1.86 4.89 -8.96
C CYS A 9 -1.16 5.97 -9.81
N GLY A 10 0.14 6.18 -9.57
CA GLY A 10 0.96 7.14 -10.32
C GLY A 10 1.13 8.52 -9.66
N GLU A 11 0.48 8.79 -8.51
CA GLU A 11 0.71 10.03 -7.73
C GLU A 11 1.80 9.90 -6.67
N CYS A 12 2.42 8.73 -6.54
CA CYS A 12 3.63 8.58 -5.73
C CYS A 12 4.81 9.21 -6.46
N VAL A 13 4.86 10.54 -6.54
CA VAL A 13 6.11 11.29 -6.73
C VAL A 13 6.92 11.19 -5.44
N VAL A 14 7.32 9.97 -5.08
CA VAL A 14 8.50 9.83 -4.23
C VAL A 14 9.62 10.26 -5.17
N ALA A 15 10.07 11.50 -5.04
CA ALA A 15 11.31 11.92 -5.68
C ALA A 15 12.32 10.79 -5.44
N PRO A 16 13.06 10.32 -6.46
CA PRO A 16 14.13 9.36 -6.23
C PRO A 16 14.93 9.90 -5.06
N PRO A 17 15.11 9.15 -3.96
CA PRO A 17 15.95 9.66 -2.90
C PRO A 17 17.28 9.95 -3.59
N THR A 18 17.79 11.16 -3.43
CA THR A 18 19.06 11.64 -4.01
C THR A 18 20.21 10.94 -3.29
N ILE A 19 20.11 9.62 -3.11
CA ILE A 19 21.12 8.80 -2.47
C ILE A 19 22.29 8.81 -3.46
N PRO A 20 23.47 9.32 -3.06
CA PRO A 20 24.67 9.11 -3.85
C PRO A 20 24.81 7.60 -4.10
N PRO A 21 25.28 7.16 -5.29
CA PRO A 21 25.44 5.74 -5.59
C PRO A 21 26.26 5.08 -4.47
N THR A 22 25.58 4.31 -3.63
CA THR A 22 26.21 3.70 -2.47
C THR A 22 26.91 2.43 -2.94
N THR A 23 28.23 2.42 -2.78
CA THR A 23 29.13 1.29 -3.07
C THR A 23 29.05 0.17 -2.03
N VAL A 24 28.21 0.32 -1.00
CA VAL A 24 28.05 -0.65 0.09
C VAL A 24 26.84 -1.55 -0.17
N PRO A 25 26.96 -2.88 -0.01
CA PRO A 25 25.83 -3.79 -0.07
C PRO A 25 24.72 -3.39 0.91
N ARG A 26 23.47 -3.40 0.44
CA ARG A 26 22.24 -3.03 1.17
C ARG A 26 22.10 -3.68 2.56
N THR A 27 22.75 -4.82 2.79
CA THR A 27 22.70 -5.60 4.02
C THR A 27 23.39 -4.93 5.22
N GLU A 28 24.29 -3.96 4.98
CA GLU A 28 25.09 -3.29 6.02
C GLU A 28 24.75 -1.80 6.21
N GLN A 29 23.94 -1.21 5.33
CA GLN A 29 23.50 0.17 5.53
C GLN A 29 22.56 0.23 6.75
N PRO A 30 22.77 1.17 7.70
CA PRO A 30 21.68 1.60 8.56
C PRO A 30 20.52 1.94 7.62
N ILE A 31 19.35 1.37 7.85
CA ILE A 31 18.15 1.68 7.07
C ILE A 31 18.08 3.20 7.06
N ASP A 32 18.38 3.86 5.93
CA ASP A 32 18.49 5.32 5.90
C ASP A 32 17.17 5.86 6.43
N GLN A 33 17.19 6.32 7.68
CA GLN A 33 16.04 6.91 8.36
C GLN A 33 15.88 8.30 7.77
N VAL A 34 15.48 8.35 6.50
CA VAL A 34 14.52 9.36 6.09
C VAL A 34 13.36 9.17 7.07
N ASP A 35 12.98 10.21 7.79
CA ASP A 35 11.84 10.21 8.72
C ASP A 35 10.54 9.93 7.94
N VAL A 36 10.34 8.66 7.55
CA VAL A 36 9.14 8.21 6.87
C VAL A 36 8.10 7.99 7.95
N GLU A 37 7.26 9.01 8.15
CA GLU A 37 6.14 8.91 9.08
C GLU A 37 5.15 7.83 8.61
N CYS A 38 4.98 6.78 9.41
CA CYS A 38 4.07 5.67 9.12
C CYS A 38 2.83 5.72 10.03
N GLY A 39 1.76 5.01 9.64
CA GLY A 39 0.59 4.79 10.51
C GLY A 39 -0.27 6.02 10.84
N LYS A 40 0.01 7.19 10.26
CA LYS A 40 -0.80 8.39 10.42
C LYS A 40 -2.03 8.32 9.53
N LYS A 41 -3.21 8.15 10.17
CA LYS A 41 -4.52 8.28 9.51
C LYS A 41 -5.18 9.61 9.87
N ALA A 42 -6.21 9.97 9.12
CA ALA A 42 -7.11 11.04 9.54
C ALA A 42 -7.65 10.76 10.96
N VAL A 43 -7.65 11.79 11.82
CA VAL A 43 -8.11 11.66 13.20
C VAL A 43 -9.58 11.22 13.23
N GLY A 44 -9.88 10.19 14.01
CA GLY A 44 -11.21 9.62 14.12
C GLY A 44 -11.37 8.74 15.35
N THR A 45 -12.62 8.47 15.73
CA THR A 45 -12.98 7.59 16.84
C THR A 45 -13.04 6.13 16.39
N ARG A 46 -13.25 5.21 17.34
CA ARG A 46 -13.45 3.78 17.04
C ARG A 46 -14.59 3.60 16.05
N ILE A 47 -14.35 2.85 14.98
CA ILE A 47 -15.37 2.52 13.99
C ILE A 47 -16.34 1.47 14.56
N VAL A 48 -17.63 1.72 14.44
CA VAL A 48 -18.72 0.79 14.73
C VAL A 48 -19.71 0.85 13.56
N GLY A 49 -20.04 -0.30 12.94
CA GLY A 49 -20.98 -0.34 11.80
C GLY A 49 -20.52 0.46 10.57
N GLY A 50 -19.23 0.33 10.21
CA GLY A 50 -18.51 1.25 9.32
C GLY A 50 -19.20 1.63 8.00
N THR A 51 -18.82 2.81 7.50
CA THR A 51 -19.24 3.38 6.20
C THR A 51 -18.06 3.46 5.24
N ASN A 52 -18.33 3.84 3.98
CA ASN A 52 -17.27 4.12 3.02
C ASN A 52 -16.28 5.17 3.58
N ALA A 53 -14.99 4.90 3.43
CA ALA A 53 -13.94 5.81 3.84
C ALA A 53 -13.85 7.02 2.89
N LYS A 54 -13.46 8.18 3.42
CA LYS A 54 -13.06 9.31 2.58
C LYS A 54 -11.77 8.97 1.82
N PRO A 55 -11.56 9.50 0.61
CA PRO A 55 -10.28 9.37 -0.09
C PRO A 55 -9.11 9.79 0.81
N GLY A 56 -8.05 8.99 0.87
CA GLY A 56 -6.86 9.25 1.70
C GLY A 56 -7.04 9.06 3.20
N ALA A 57 -8.22 8.64 3.70
CA ALA A 57 -8.41 8.41 5.14
C ALA A 57 -7.53 7.28 5.69
N TRP A 58 -7.19 6.32 4.83
CA TRP A 58 -6.30 5.18 5.10
C TRP A 58 -5.21 5.13 4.03
N PRO A 59 -4.15 5.96 4.15
CA PRO A 59 -3.18 6.19 3.06
C PRO A 59 -2.43 4.93 2.61
N TRP A 60 -2.28 3.95 3.49
CA TRP A 60 -1.58 2.70 3.20
C TRP A 60 -2.45 1.64 2.51
N GLN A 61 -3.77 1.82 2.44
CA GLN A 61 -4.68 0.83 1.86
C GLN A 61 -4.52 0.78 0.34
N ILE A 62 -4.26 -0.41 -0.19
CA ILE A 62 -4.18 -0.63 -1.64
C ILE A 62 -5.12 -1.76 -2.07
N THR A 63 -5.48 -1.71 -3.34
CA THR A 63 -6.18 -2.80 -4.04
C THR A 63 -5.27 -3.35 -5.13
N MET A 64 -5.28 -4.66 -5.30
CA MET A 64 -4.55 -5.35 -6.35
C MET A 64 -5.54 -5.75 -7.46
N ASP A 65 -5.21 -5.33 -8.67
CA ASP A 65 -5.91 -5.73 -9.88
C ASP A 65 -4.98 -6.64 -10.68
N TYR A 66 -5.50 -7.77 -11.18
CA TYR A 66 -4.77 -8.66 -12.06
C TYR A 66 -5.40 -8.56 -13.46
N THR A 67 -4.62 -8.18 -14.46
CA THR A 67 -5.11 -7.87 -15.82
C THR A 67 -5.78 -9.05 -16.49
N ASP A 68 -5.39 -10.27 -16.12
CA ASP A 68 -5.91 -11.49 -16.74
C ASP A 68 -7.11 -12.09 -15.96
N HIS A 69 -7.62 -11.37 -14.95
CA HIS A 69 -8.84 -11.73 -14.23
C HIS A 69 -9.96 -10.71 -14.51
N ASP A 70 -11.13 -11.20 -14.90
CA ASP A 70 -12.33 -10.38 -15.16
C ASP A 70 -12.87 -9.66 -13.90
N ALA A 71 -12.32 -9.97 -12.73
CA ALA A 71 -12.69 -9.36 -11.45
C ALA A 71 -11.63 -8.34 -11.02
N PRO A 72 -11.90 -7.02 -11.14
CA PRO A 72 -11.05 -6.01 -10.51
C PRO A 72 -11.08 -6.16 -8.99
N HIS A 73 -10.01 -5.74 -8.32
CA HIS A 73 -9.86 -5.73 -6.86
C HIS A 73 -9.86 -7.13 -6.23
N TRP A 74 -9.02 -8.02 -6.75
CA TRP A 74 -8.91 -9.40 -6.30
C TRP A 74 -8.41 -9.53 -4.86
N CYS A 75 -7.42 -8.72 -4.49
CA CYS A 75 -6.83 -8.70 -3.15
C CYS A 75 -6.61 -7.27 -2.65
N GLY A 76 -6.45 -7.14 -1.33
CA GLY A 76 -5.96 -5.92 -0.69
C GLY A 76 -4.54 -6.08 -0.18
N GLY A 77 -3.93 -4.96 0.22
CA GLY A 77 -2.63 -4.95 0.88
C GLY A 77 -2.40 -3.67 1.68
N SER A 78 -1.20 -3.53 2.25
CA SER A 78 -0.78 -2.33 2.97
C SER A 78 0.64 -1.95 2.61
N ILE A 79 0.84 -0.66 2.31
CA ILE A 79 2.15 -0.06 2.08
C ILE A 79 2.90 0.00 3.41
N VAL A 80 4.09 -0.61 3.46
CA VAL A 80 4.96 -0.62 4.66
C VAL A 80 6.21 0.22 4.47
N THR A 81 6.68 0.36 3.22
CA THR A 81 7.74 1.28 2.82
C THR A 81 7.44 1.83 1.43
N PRO A 82 8.19 2.82 0.93
CA PRO A 82 8.04 3.31 -0.45
C PRO A 82 8.21 2.24 -1.54
N TYR A 83 8.78 1.08 -1.19
CA TYR A 83 9.12 0.01 -2.14
C TYR A 83 8.44 -1.32 -1.83
N TRP A 84 7.83 -1.47 -0.64
CA TRP A 84 7.30 -2.75 -0.17
C TRP A 84 5.83 -2.63 0.24
N ILE A 85 5.04 -3.61 -0.22
CA ILE A 85 3.65 -3.82 0.13
C ILE A 85 3.53 -5.20 0.78
N VAL A 86 2.81 -5.28 1.89
CA VAL A 86 2.42 -6.56 2.52
C VAL A 86 1.00 -6.90 2.11
N TYR A 87 0.76 -8.15 1.75
CA TYR A 87 -0.56 -8.66 1.41
C TYR A 87 -0.72 -10.10 1.90
N CYS A 88 -1.97 -10.55 1.98
CA CYS A 88 -2.28 -11.93 2.32
C CYS A 88 -2.70 -12.67 1.07
N SER A 89 -2.03 -13.79 0.78
CA SER A 89 -2.43 -14.74 -0.26
C SER A 89 -3.10 -15.93 0.40
N SER A 90 -4.38 -16.15 0.14
CA SER A 90 -5.09 -17.33 0.65
C SER A 90 -4.78 -18.55 -0.22
N LEU A 91 -4.09 -19.55 0.33
CA LEU A 91 -3.74 -20.82 -0.35
C LEU A 91 -4.94 -21.77 -0.59
N LEU A 92 -6.16 -21.39 -0.20
CA LEU A 92 -7.34 -22.26 -0.28
C LEU A 92 -7.94 -22.39 -1.70
N TRP A 93 -7.39 -21.72 -2.70
CA TRP A 93 -7.86 -21.80 -4.09
C TRP A 93 -7.10 -22.81 -4.99
N LEU A 94 -6.05 -23.47 -4.49
CA LEU A 94 -5.25 -24.44 -5.28
C LEU A 94 -5.58 -25.92 -5.01
N TRP A 95 -6.61 -26.22 -4.21
CA TRP A 95 -7.05 -27.60 -3.94
C TRP A 95 -8.51 -27.86 -4.30
N ARG A 96 -8.98 -27.30 -5.41
CA ARG A 96 -10.29 -27.65 -5.96
C ARG A 96 -10.23 -27.82 -7.47
#